data_AF-A0A9P4S7E1-F1
#
_entry.id   AF-A0A9P4S7E1-F1
#
_cell.length_a   1.000
_cell.length_b   1.000
_cell.length_c   1.000
_cell.angle_alpha   90.00
_cell.angle_beta   90.00
_cell.angle_gamma   90.00
#
_symmetry.space_group_name_H-M   'P 1'
#
loop_
_entity.id
_entity.type
_entity.pdbx_description
1 polymer ?
#
loop_
_entity_poly.entity_id
_entity_poly.type
_entity_poly.pdbx_seq_one_letter_code
_entity_poly.pdbx_strand_id
1 'polypeptide(L)'
;MKDTNVIELKRKDTVLSISVNEQTPDMVSVFWVYLRPARGSSDPLHKPNRPVSGASDIPEEFYTEIRNLQGLEKPFKEVFDAEKLSYERTLHCLMRSIVINLLELQHLAPKGVFFMGDSIHAEPIIGGNGANAAIRDGVELAEFISKSCTAGISKWYETRYHTWKEGVRKREGMIAEIHKENVSTL
;
A
#
# COMPACT_ATOMS: atom_id res chain seq x y z
N MET A 1 26.82 -4.10 3.31
CA MET A 1 25.46 -4.59 3.01
C MET A 1 24.53 -3.88 3.99
N LYS A 2 23.45 -3.27 3.54
CA LYS A 2 22.45 -2.73 4.48
C LYS A 2 21.77 -3.92 5.13
N ASP A 3 21.70 -3.95 6.45
CA ASP A 3 20.94 -4.94 7.22
C ASP A 3 19.45 -4.74 6.90
N THR A 4 18.96 -5.38 5.83
CA THR A 4 17.55 -5.37 5.49
C THR A 4 16.92 -6.64 6.05
N ASN A 5 15.91 -6.50 6.90
CA ASN A 5 15.08 -7.63 7.37
C ASN A 5 14.09 -8.12 6.30
N VAL A 6 14.27 -7.71 5.05
CA VAL A 6 13.41 -7.99 3.89
C VAL A 6 14.26 -8.59 2.78
N ILE A 7 13.75 -9.67 2.17
CA ILE A 7 14.26 -10.25 0.93
C ILE A 7 13.17 -10.21 -0.13
N GLU A 8 13.54 -9.93 -1.37
CA GLU A 8 12.60 -9.78 -2.48
C GLU A 8 13.03 -10.63 -3.67
N LEU A 9 12.04 -11.20 -4.36
CA LEU A 9 12.21 -11.94 -5.60
C LEU A 9 11.21 -11.43 -6.64
N LYS A 10 11.73 -10.86 -7.73
CA LYS A 10 10.92 -10.46 -8.89
C LYS A 10 10.89 -11.59 -9.92
N ARG A 11 9.69 -11.99 -10.33
CA ARG A 11 9.42 -12.95 -11.42
C ARG A 11 8.50 -12.26 -12.43
N LYS A 12 9.06 -11.83 -13.56
CA LYS A 12 8.36 -11.02 -14.58
C LYS A 12 7.78 -9.73 -13.96
N ASP A 13 6.46 -9.58 -13.97
CA ASP A 13 5.68 -8.47 -13.42
C ASP A 13 5.29 -8.66 -11.95
N THR A 14 5.59 -9.82 -11.38
CA THR A 14 5.22 -10.21 -10.02
C THR A 14 6.40 -10.06 -9.07
N VAL A 15 6.14 -9.56 -7.86
CA VAL A 15 7.12 -9.43 -6.78
C VAL A 15 6.65 -10.23 -5.57
N LEU A 16 7.58 -11.04 -5.07
CA LEU A 16 7.46 -11.77 -3.83
C LEU A 16 8.37 -11.09 -2.81
N SER A 17 7.85 -10.76 -1.63
CA SER A 17 8.64 -10.21 -0.54
C SER A 17 8.42 -11.04 0.72
N ILE A 18 9.50 -11.27 1.47
CA ILE A 18 9.47 -11.91 2.79
C ILE A 18 10.25 -11.02 3.73
N SER A 19 9.69 -10.77 4.91
CA SER A 19 10.32 -9.98 5.94
C SER A 19 10.18 -10.63 7.30
N VAL A 20 11.17 -10.47 8.17
CA VAL A 20 11.08 -10.90 9.57
C VAL A 20 10.42 -9.77 10.35
N ASN A 21 9.31 -10.09 11.02
CA ASN A 21 8.57 -9.16 11.86
C ASN A 21 9.08 -9.21 13.31
N GLU A 22 9.10 -10.42 13.88
CA GLU A 22 9.53 -10.65 15.26
C GLU A 22 10.32 -11.95 15.34
N GLN A 23 11.36 -11.96 16.18
CA GLN A 23 12.14 -13.15 16.47
C GLN A 23 12.28 -13.29 17.98
N THR A 24 11.83 -14.43 18.50
CA THR A 24 12.11 -14.91 19.84
C THR A 24 13.04 -16.13 19.75
N PRO A 25 13.60 -16.65 20.86
CA PRO A 25 14.43 -17.86 20.83
C PRO A 25 13.72 -19.08 20.22
N ASP A 26 12.39 -19.15 20.33
CA ASP A 26 11.60 -20.31 19.94
C ASP A 26 10.75 -20.09 18.68
N MET A 27 10.65 -18.85 18.19
CA MET A 27 9.75 -18.49 17.10
C MET A 27 10.31 -17.36 16.23
N VAL A 28 10.11 -17.49 14.92
CA VAL A 28 10.29 -16.38 13.97
C VAL A 28 8.95 -16.10 13.30
N SER A 29 8.42 -14.91 13.51
CA SER A 29 7.28 -14.39 12.77
C SER A 29 7.77 -13.75 11.48
N VAL A 30 7.25 -14.23 10.35
CA VAL A 30 7.49 -13.65 9.03
C VAL A 30 6.24 -12.98 8.49
N PHE A 31 6.45 -11.91 7.74
CA PHE A 31 5.43 -11.25 6.94
C PHE A 31 5.80 -11.40 5.47
N TRP A 32 4.83 -11.73 4.63
CA TRP A 32 5.04 -11.94 3.21
C TRP A 32 4.09 -11.08 2.38
N VAL A 33 4.55 -10.73 1.17
CA VAL A 33 3.75 -9.97 0.20
C VAL A 33 3.86 -10.65 -1.16
N TYR A 34 2.70 -10.92 -1.75
CA TYR A 34 2.54 -11.22 -3.16
C TYR A 34 1.99 -9.98 -3.86
N LEU A 35 2.75 -9.39 -4.78
CA LEU A 35 2.37 -8.19 -5.50
C LEU A 35 2.41 -8.42 -7.00
N ARG A 36 1.34 -8.08 -7.71
CA ARG A 36 1.25 -8.15 -9.16
C ARG A 36 0.33 -7.06 -9.73
N PRO A 37 0.48 -6.67 -11.01
CA PRO A 37 -0.45 -5.73 -11.63
C PRO A 37 -1.80 -6.42 -11.89
N ALA A 38 -2.84 -5.62 -12.07
CA ALA A 38 -4.12 -6.10 -12.59
C ALA A 38 -3.98 -6.45 -14.08
N ARG A 39 -4.50 -7.62 -14.48
CA ARG A 39 -4.41 -8.16 -15.85
C ARG A 39 -5.69 -7.92 -16.65
N GLY A 40 -6.15 -6.67 -16.65
CA GLY A 40 -7.35 -6.24 -17.38
C GLY A 40 -8.65 -6.32 -16.56
N SER A 41 -9.77 -6.01 -17.21
CA SER A 41 -11.09 -5.88 -16.56
C SER A 41 -11.71 -7.21 -16.11
N SER A 42 -11.26 -8.32 -16.69
CA SER A 42 -11.71 -9.67 -16.34
C SER A 42 -10.79 -10.38 -15.35
N ASP A 43 -9.82 -9.66 -14.76
CA ASP A 43 -8.89 -10.25 -13.81
C ASP A 43 -9.63 -10.64 -12.51
N PRO A 44 -9.71 -11.94 -12.17
CA PRO A 44 -10.44 -12.39 -11.00
C PRO A 44 -9.85 -11.89 -9.68
N LEU A 45 -8.57 -11.50 -9.65
CA LEU A 45 -7.95 -10.90 -8.47
C LEU A 45 -8.05 -9.38 -8.45
N HIS A 46 -8.51 -8.74 -9.53
CA HIS A 46 -8.78 -7.30 -9.51
C HIS A 46 -10.26 -7.04 -9.23
N LYS A 47 -10.63 -6.95 -7.94
CA LYS A 47 -12.01 -6.72 -7.49
C LYS A 47 -12.19 -5.30 -6.91
N PRO A 48 -12.04 -4.21 -7.69
CA PRO A 48 -12.00 -2.84 -7.16
C PRO A 48 -13.26 -2.42 -6.39
N ASN A 49 -14.40 -3.04 -6.70
CA ASN A 49 -15.71 -2.73 -6.10
C ASN A 49 -16.09 -3.63 -4.91
N ARG A 50 -15.17 -4.49 -4.43
CA ARG A 50 -15.46 -5.33 -3.24
C ARG A 50 -15.66 -4.47 -1.98
N PRO A 51 -16.51 -4.90 -1.03
CA PRO A 51 -16.57 -4.27 0.28
C PRO A 51 -15.26 -4.48 1.05
N VAL A 52 -15.02 -3.66 2.08
CA VAL A 52 -13.81 -3.76 2.94
C VAL A 52 -13.72 -5.15 3.58
N SER A 53 -14.83 -5.69 4.07
CA SER A 53 -14.92 -7.03 4.66
C SER A 53 -14.47 -8.14 3.72
N GLY A 54 -14.60 -7.94 2.40
CA GLY A 54 -14.13 -8.90 1.39
C GLY A 54 -12.60 -8.97 1.24
N ALA A 55 -11.82 -8.33 2.13
CA ALA A 55 -10.37 -8.39 2.10
C ALA A 55 -9.85 -9.75 2.60
N SER A 56 -10.60 -10.42 3.48
CA SER A 56 -10.30 -11.76 3.98
C SER A 56 -10.81 -12.87 3.05
N ASP A 57 -11.65 -12.52 2.08
CA ASP A 57 -12.23 -13.48 1.13
C ASP A 57 -11.24 -13.71 -0.01
N ILE A 58 -10.30 -14.63 0.21
CA ILE A 58 -9.23 -14.91 -0.74
C ILE A 58 -9.76 -15.81 -1.87
N PRO A 59 -9.74 -15.34 -3.13
CA PRO A 59 -10.23 -16.11 -4.27
C PRO A 59 -9.31 -17.31 -4.61
N GLU A 60 -9.87 -18.42 -5.11
CA GLU A 60 -9.11 -19.62 -5.49
C GLU A 60 -8.11 -19.38 -6.63
N GLU A 61 -8.35 -18.36 -7.43
CA GLU A 61 -7.44 -17.92 -8.48
C GLU A 61 -6.11 -17.43 -7.92
N PHE A 62 -6.08 -16.90 -6.68
CA PHE A 62 -4.84 -16.54 -5.99
C PHE A 62 -4.01 -17.79 -5.69
N TYR A 63 -4.62 -18.79 -5.05
CA TYR A 63 -3.93 -20.04 -4.74
C TYR A 63 -3.47 -20.77 -6.00
N THR A 64 -4.24 -20.66 -7.09
CA THR A 64 -3.84 -21.18 -8.41
C THR A 64 -2.62 -20.46 -8.97
N GLU A 65 -2.54 -19.13 -8.86
CA GLU A 65 -1.33 -18.37 -9.22
C GLU A 65 -0.12 -18.78 -8.37
N ILE A 66 -0.29 -18.98 -7.06
CA ILE A 66 0.77 -19.45 -6.17
C ILE A 66 1.25 -20.86 -6.57
N ARG A 67 0.35 -21.81 -6.84
CA ARG A 67 0.73 -23.16 -7.33
C ARG A 67 1.51 -23.11 -8.65
N ASN A 68 1.25 -22.11 -9.49
CA ASN A 68 1.94 -21.92 -10.76
C ASN A 68 3.31 -21.25 -10.62
N LEU A 69 3.70 -20.78 -9.43
CA LEU A 69 5.06 -20.30 -9.15
C LEU A 69 6.04 -21.48 -9.04
N GLN A 70 6.51 -21.94 -10.20
CA GLN A 70 7.51 -23.01 -10.28
C GLN A 70 8.94 -22.46 -10.13
N GLY A 71 9.87 -23.32 -9.69
CA GLY A 71 11.29 -22.98 -9.61
C GLY A 71 11.66 -21.89 -8.58
N LEU A 72 10.87 -21.77 -7.51
CA LEU A 72 11.25 -20.95 -6.36
C LEU A 72 12.33 -21.68 -5.54
N GLU A 73 13.34 -20.95 -5.10
CA GLU A 73 14.32 -21.41 -4.12
C GLU A 73 13.84 -21.11 -2.70
N LYS A 74 14.47 -21.71 -1.69
CA LYS A 74 14.22 -21.33 -0.30
C LYS A 74 14.73 -19.90 -0.05
N PRO A 75 14.03 -19.09 0.76
CA PRO A 75 12.83 -19.44 1.53
C PRO A 75 11.51 -19.22 0.76
N PHE A 76 11.53 -18.61 -0.44
CA PHE A 76 10.32 -18.31 -1.21
C PHE A 76 9.46 -19.53 -1.48
N LYS A 77 10.05 -20.68 -1.79
CA LYS A 77 9.32 -21.94 -1.98
C LYS A 77 8.54 -22.38 -0.74
N GLU A 78 9.04 -22.09 0.45
CA GLU A 78 8.43 -22.56 1.70
C GLU A 78 7.29 -21.65 2.17
N VAL A 79 7.41 -20.35 1.88
CA VAL A 79 6.44 -19.32 2.23
C VAL A 79 5.31 -19.24 1.20
N PHE A 80 5.64 -19.23 -0.09
CA PHE A 80 4.65 -19.16 -1.17
C PHE A 80 4.18 -20.57 -1.56
N ASP A 81 3.63 -21.27 -0.58
CA ASP A 81 3.01 -22.59 -0.72
C ASP A 81 1.49 -22.44 -0.58
N ALA A 82 0.74 -22.77 -1.63
CA ALA A 82 -0.70 -22.50 -1.67
C ALA A 82 -1.49 -23.25 -0.59
N GLU A 83 -1.06 -24.45 -0.20
CA GLU A 83 -1.72 -25.22 0.84
C GLU A 83 -1.49 -24.55 2.19
N LYS A 84 -0.24 -24.18 2.52
CA LYS A 84 0.06 -23.47 3.78
C LYS A 84 -0.66 -22.13 3.86
N LEU A 85 -0.60 -21.33 2.79
CA LEU A 85 -1.23 -20.01 2.74
C LEU A 85 -2.76 -20.08 2.89
N SER A 86 -3.39 -21.22 2.60
CA SER A 86 -4.83 -21.42 2.81
C SER A 86 -5.23 -21.50 4.28
N TYR A 87 -4.29 -21.87 5.16
CA TYR A 87 -4.48 -21.90 6.61
C TYR A 87 -3.99 -20.62 7.31
N GLU A 88 -3.30 -19.74 6.58
CA GLU A 88 -2.78 -18.49 7.11
C GLU A 88 -3.81 -17.35 7.03
N ARG A 89 -3.62 -16.35 7.90
CA ARG A 89 -4.35 -15.10 7.81
C ARG A 89 -3.85 -14.27 6.63
N THR A 90 -4.43 -14.51 5.47
CA THR A 90 -4.14 -13.77 4.25
C THR A 90 -5.10 -12.58 4.08
N LEU A 91 -4.59 -11.45 3.59
CA LEU A 91 -5.41 -10.28 3.24
C LEU A 91 -5.17 -9.89 1.78
N HIS A 92 -6.25 -9.83 1.02
CA HIS A 92 -6.25 -9.36 -0.36
C HIS A 92 -6.39 -7.83 -0.40
N CYS A 93 -5.28 -7.11 -0.28
CA CYS A 93 -5.28 -5.64 -0.24
C CYS A 93 -5.42 -5.01 -1.63
N LEU A 94 -6.34 -4.07 -1.78
CA LEU A 94 -6.43 -3.22 -2.98
C LEU A 94 -5.63 -1.95 -2.76
N MET A 95 -4.71 -1.66 -3.67
CA MET A 95 -4.02 -0.38 -3.71
C MET A 95 -4.93 0.64 -4.41
N ARG A 96 -5.19 1.76 -3.75
CA ARG A 96 -5.94 2.89 -4.29
C ARG A 96 -5.12 4.16 -4.03
N SER A 97 -5.21 5.10 -4.95
CA SER A 97 -4.66 6.45 -4.77
C SER A 97 -5.77 7.47 -4.98
N ILE A 98 -5.75 8.52 -4.18
CA ILE A 98 -6.58 9.71 -4.39
C ILE A 98 -5.76 10.95 -4.04
N VAL A 99 -6.04 12.07 -4.70
CA VAL A 99 -5.70 13.40 -4.20
C VAL A 99 -6.89 14.29 -4.49
N ILE A 100 -7.58 14.74 -3.44
CA ILE A 100 -8.74 15.63 -3.55
C ILE A 100 -8.28 17.02 -3.95
N ASN A 101 -9.06 17.73 -4.75
CA ASN A 101 -8.66 19.05 -5.26
C ASN A 101 -8.57 20.08 -4.12
N LEU A 102 -7.50 20.89 -4.11
CA LEU A 102 -7.29 21.95 -3.11
C LEU A 102 -8.50 22.90 -2.98
N LEU A 103 -9.11 23.30 -4.09
CA LEU A 103 -10.26 24.22 -4.08
C LEU A 103 -11.48 23.60 -3.41
N GLU A 104 -11.69 22.28 -3.55
CA GLU A 104 -12.78 21.58 -2.87
C GLU A 104 -12.56 21.55 -1.36
N LEU A 105 -11.32 21.28 -0.90
CA LEU A 105 -10.94 21.32 0.51
C LEU A 105 -11.15 22.71 1.11
N GLN A 106 -10.70 23.74 0.40
CA GLN A 106 -10.88 25.14 0.80
C GLN A 106 -12.34 25.59 0.78
N HIS A 107 -13.18 25.02 -0.08
CA HIS A 107 -14.61 25.31 -0.10
C HIS A 107 -15.38 24.71 1.09
N LEU A 108 -14.91 23.57 1.63
CA LEU A 108 -15.54 22.89 2.76
C LEU A 108 -15.09 23.46 4.11
N ALA A 109 -13.86 23.97 4.20
CA ALA A 109 -13.33 24.49 5.46
C ALA A 109 -14.19 25.60 6.11
N PRO A 110 -14.71 26.62 5.39
CA PRO A 110 -15.61 27.62 5.97
C PRO A 110 -16.92 27.05 6.53
N LYS A 111 -17.30 25.83 6.10
CA LYS A 111 -18.50 25.11 6.59
C LYS A 111 -18.20 24.30 7.86
N GLY A 112 -16.98 24.40 8.41
CA GLY A 112 -16.57 23.67 9.61
C GLY A 112 -16.28 22.19 9.38
N VAL A 113 -16.11 21.75 8.12
CA VAL A 113 -15.80 20.36 7.77
C VAL A 113 -14.37 20.28 7.27
N PHE A 114 -13.57 19.45 7.94
CA PHE A 114 -12.14 19.30 7.66
C PHE A 114 -11.79 17.83 7.46
N PHE A 115 -10.98 17.57 6.46
CA PHE A 115 -10.49 16.25 6.08
C PHE A 115 -8.96 16.20 6.15
N MET A 116 -8.42 15.02 6.43
CA MET A 116 -6.98 14.75 6.56
C MET A 116 -6.66 13.26 6.29
N GLY A 117 -5.39 12.94 6.08
CA GLY A 117 -4.95 11.56 5.83
C GLY A 117 -5.59 10.94 4.58
N ASP A 118 -5.85 9.63 4.64
CA ASP A 118 -6.36 8.84 3.51
C ASP A 118 -7.72 9.33 2.95
N SER A 119 -8.46 10.17 3.69
CA SER A 119 -9.69 10.78 3.18
C SER A 119 -9.47 11.80 2.05
N ILE A 120 -8.24 12.33 1.91
CA ILE A 120 -7.91 13.36 0.92
C ILE A 120 -6.64 13.12 0.12
N HIS A 121 -5.74 12.26 0.59
CA HIS A 121 -4.51 11.90 -0.13
C HIS A 121 -4.11 10.43 0.03
N ALA A 122 -5.05 9.49 -0.09
CA ALA A 122 -4.68 8.07 -0.01
C ALA A 122 -3.56 7.74 -1.01
N GLU A 123 -2.55 7.06 -0.50
CA GLU A 123 -1.35 6.70 -1.22
C GLU A 123 -1.30 5.18 -1.42
N PRO A 124 -0.74 4.68 -2.54
CA PRO A 124 -0.55 3.25 -2.68
C PRO A 124 0.32 2.66 -1.56
N ILE A 125 -0.04 1.47 -1.08
CA ILE A 125 0.52 0.83 0.12
C ILE A 125 1.88 0.17 -0.17
N ILE A 126 2.83 0.96 -0.67
CA ILE A 126 4.23 0.56 -0.89
C ILE A 126 5.09 1.24 0.18
N GLY A 127 5.83 0.43 0.95
CA GLY A 127 6.74 0.92 1.99
C GLY A 127 6.07 1.40 3.29
N GLY A 128 4.76 1.19 3.47
CA GLY A 128 4.10 1.27 4.79
C GLY A 128 3.94 2.65 5.44
N ASN A 129 3.98 3.75 4.66
CA ASN A 129 4.02 5.11 5.23
C ASN A 129 2.68 5.85 5.33
N GLY A 130 1.56 5.29 4.86
CA GLY A 130 0.26 5.99 4.84
C GLY A 130 -0.20 6.46 6.23
N ALA A 131 -0.19 5.57 7.22
CA ALA A 131 -0.55 5.91 8.59
C ALA A 131 0.33 7.00 9.20
N ASN A 132 1.64 6.97 8.93
CA ASN A 132 2.57 8.01 9.39
C ASN A 132 2.24 9.37 8.78
N ALA A 133 1.85 9.41 7.51
CA ALA A 133 1.41 10.64 6.84
C ALA A 133 0.11 11.18 7.46
N ALA A 134 -0.86 10.31 7.72
CA ALA A 134 -2.12 10.69 8.37
C ALA A 134 -1.92 11.21 9.82
N ILE A 135 -1.05 10.57 10.60
CA ILE A 135 -0.69 11.03 11.95
C ILE A 135 -0.05 12.41 11.90
N ARG A 136 0.89 12.61 10.98
CA ARG A 136 1.55 13.92 10.79
C ARG A 136 0.56 15.01 10.43
N ASP A 137 -0.40 14.73 9.54
CA ASP A 137 -1.45 15.69 9.24
C ASP A 137 -2.28 16.05 10.46
N GLY A 138 -2.64 15.07 11.30
CA GLY A 138 -3.37 15.31 12.54
C GLY A 138 -2.63 16.23 13.51
N VAL A 139 -1.32 16.00 13.68
CA VAL A 139 -0.47 16.86 14.52
C VAL A 139 -0.37 18.28 13.94
N GLU A 140 -0.06 18.41 12.65
CA GLU A 140 0.10 19.72 12.02
C GLU A 140 -1.23 20.51 11.97
N LEU A 141 -2.36 19.85 11.70
CA LEU A 141 -3.67 20.47 11.75
C LEU A 141 -4.01 20.97 13.16
N ALA A 142 -3.74 20.16 14.19
CA ALA A 142 -3.95 20.55 15.59
C ALA A 142 -3.12 21.80 15.96
N GLU A 143 -1.88 21.88 15.50
CA GLU A 143 -1.04 23.07 15.69
C GLU A 143 -1.63 24.32 15.03
N PHE A 144 -2.11 24.21 13.79
CA PHE A 144 -2.75 25.33 13.08
C PHE A 144 -4.03 25.80 13.81
N ILE A 145 -4.84 24.85 14.28
CA ILE A 145 -6.05 25.16 15.07
C ILE A 145 -5.66 25.87 16.37
N SER A 146 -4.61 25.43 17.06
CA SER A 146 -4.17 26.07 18.32
C SER A 146 -3.72 27.53 18.14
N LYS A 147 -3.10 27.84 16.99
CA LYS A 147 -2.51 29.17 16.70
C LYS A 147 -3.52 30.15 16.11
N SER A 148 -4.41 29.66 15.24
CA SER A 148 -5.25 30.50 14.37
C SER A 148 -6.72 30.08 14.38
N CYS A 149 -7.13 29.21 15.29
CA CYS A 149 -8.46 28.58 15.29
C CYS A 149 -8.77 27.97 13.91
N THR A 150 -10.05 27.94 13.53
CA THR A 150 -10.49 27.40 12.24
C THR A 150 -10.13 28.28 11.04
N ALA A 151 -9.79 29.56 11.26
CA ALA A 151 -9.41 30.49 10.19
C ALA A 151 -8.08 30.11 9.51
N GLY A 152 -7.23 29.34 10.19
CA GLY A 152 -5.94 28.88 9.67
C GLY A 152 -6.02 27.66 8.73
N ILE A 153 -7.17 26.99 8.62
CA ILE A 153 -7.25 25.66 8.00
C ILE A 153 -7.10 25.71 6.47
N SER A 154 -7.69 26.71 5.80
CA SER A 154 -7.45 26.90 4.36
C SER A 154 -5.97 27.12 4.06
N LYS A 155 -5.25 27.80 4.97
CA LYS A 155 -3.81 27.99 4.84
C LYS A 155 -3.03 26.71 5.10
N TRP A 156 -3.44 25.91 6.09
CA TRP A 156 -2.87 24.58 6.31
C TRP A 156 -2.98 23.72 5.05
N TYR A 157 -4.15 23.66 4.40
CA TYR A 157 -4.31 22.95 3.13
C TYR A 157 -3.31 23.40 2.07
N GLU A 158 -3.14 24.70 1.84
CA GLU A 158 -2.16 25.22 0.88
C GLU A 158 -0.73 24.75 1.20
N THR A 159 -0.35 24.77 2.49
CA THR A 159 1.01 24.38 2.89
C THR A 159 1.29 22.91 2.70
N ARG A 160 0.27 22.04 2.80
CA ARG A 160 0.41 20.59 2.72
C ARG A 160 0.22 20.04 1.32
N TYR A 161 -0.59 20.71 0.50
CA TYR A 161 -1.12 20.16 -0.75
C TYR A 161 -0.04 19.68 -1.72
N HIS A 162 1.06 20.42 -1.84
CA HIS A 162 2.19 20.03 -2.69
C HIS A 162 2.80 18.69 -2.24
N THR A 163 3.04 18.54 -0.94
CA THR A 163 3.60 17.32 -0.35
C THR A 163 2.69 16.13 -0.59
N TRP A 164 1.38 16.28 -0.43
CA TRP A 164 0.41 15.21 -0.71
C TRP A 164 0.43 14.78 -2.18
N LYS A 165 0.38 15.74 -3.11
CA LYS A 165 0.45 15.45 -4.56
C LYS A 165 1.74 14.73 -4.93
N GLU A 166 2.88 15.18 -4.41
CA GLU A 166 4.16 14.53 -4.67
C GLU A 166 4.24 13.14 -4.05
N GLY A 167 3.70 12.96 -2.85
CA GLY A 167 3.64 11.69 -2.14
C GLY A 167 2.88 10.62 -2.93
N VAL A 168 1.71 10.96 -3.46
CA VAL A 168 0.92 10.09 -4.34
C VAL A 168 1.66 9.81 -5.65
N ARG A 169 2.10 10.86 -6.37
CA ARG A 169 2.82 10.72 -7.64
C ARG A 169 4.05 9.82 -7.51
N LYS A 170 4.84 10.00 -6.44
CA LYS A 170 6.05 9.21 -6.20
C LYS A 170 5.72 7.74 -6.00
N ARG A 171 4.68 7.42 -5.23
CA ARG A 171 4.29 6.03 -4.95
C ARG A 171 3.65 5.35 -6.15
N GLU A 172 2.86 6.07 -6.94
CA GLU A 172 2.39 5.57 -8.25
C GLU A 172 3.56 5.26 -9.18
N GLY A 173 4.57 6.14 -9.23
CA GLY A 173 5.80 5.90 -9.98
C GLY A 173 6.58 4.67 -9.48
N MET A 174 6.64 4.45 -8.16
CA MET A 174 7.26 3.25 -7.57
C MET A 174 6.51 1.97 -7.97
N ILE A 175 5.17 1.97 -7.97
CA ILE A 175 4.38 0.83 -8.45
C ILE A 175 4.66 0.55 -9.93
N ALA A 176 4.67 1.59 -10.75
CA ALA A 176 4.99 1.45 -12.17
C ALA A 176 6.37 0.83 -12.36
N GLU A 177 7.37 1.26 -11.59
CA GLU A 177 8.73 0.70 -11.64
C GLU A 177 8.81 -0.75 -11.17
N ILE A 178 8.13 -1.08 -10.07
CA ILE A 178 8.02 -2.45 -9.55
C ILE A 178 7.52 -3.40 -10.65
N HIS A 179 6.54 -2.97 -11.44
CA HIS A 179 5.90 -3.78 -12.48
C HIS A 179 6.48 -3.66 -13.88
N LYS A 180 7.47 -2.78 -14.13
CA LYS A 180 8.19 -2.78 -15.40
C LYS A 180 8.86 -4.13 -15.61
N GLU A 181 8.66 -4.76 -16.76
CA GLU A 181 9.43 -5.95 -17.11
C GLU A 181 10.90 -5.55 -17.21
N ASN A 182 11.78 -6.26 -16.49
CA ASN A 182 13.21 -6.16 -16.78
C ASN A 182 13.40 -6.82 -18.15
N VAL A 183 13.65 -6.02 -19.18
CA VAL A 183 14.16 -6.54 -20.45
C VAL A 183 15.55 -7.10 -20.13
N SER A 184 15.62 -8.40 -19.86
CA SER A 184 16.89 -9.12 -19.93
C SER A 184 17.30 -9.11 -21.39
N THR A 185 18.12 -8.14 -21.78
CA THR A 185 19.00 -8.29 -22.94
C THR A 185 19.90 -9.48 -22.67
N LEU A 186 19.57 -10.60 -23.32
CA LEU A 186 20.49 -11.70 -23.60
C LEU A 186 21.58 -11.20 -24.56
#